data_AF-A0A7V3RGH0-F1
#
_entry.id   AF-A0A7V3RGH0-F1
#
_cell.length_a   1.000
_cell.length_b   1.000
_cell.length_c   1.000
_cell.angle_alpha   90.00
_cell.angle_beta   90.00
_cell.angle_gamma   90.00
#
_symmetry.space_group_name_H-M   'P 1'
#
loop_
_entity.id
_entity.type
_entity.pdbx_description
1 polymer ?
#
loop_
_entity_poly.entity_id
_entity_poly.type
_entity_poly.pdbx_seq_one_letter_code
_entity_poly.pdbx_strand_id
1 'polypeptide(L)'
;MRNVYNDGKKWRLIYEANNDKIKNPNLIYPGMVLLIPTVDYYIVAPGDYLNLIASYLSIYSDAKSWRKIYEANKDKIKDPDLIYPNQKLVIPHE
;
A
#
# COMPACT_ATOMS: atom_id res chain seq x y z
N MET A 1 11.65 1.71 8.94
CA MET A 1 11.51 2.25 7.57
C MET A 1 10.02 2.24 7.22
N ARG A 2 9.46 3.31 6.65
CA ARG A 2 8.06 3.28 6.19
C ARG A 2 8.01 2.49 4.88
N ASN A 3 7.11 1.52 4.80
CA ASN A 3 6.89 0.76 3.57
C ASN A 3 5.91 1.50 2.67
N VAL A 4 6.14 1.45 1.36
CA VAL A 4 5.23 2.03 0.37
C VAL A 4 4.20 1.01 -0.07
N TYR A 5 4.62 -0.05 -0.79
CA TYR A 5 3.69 -1.03 -1.34
C TYR A 5 3.94 -2.48 -0.92
N ASN A 6 5.05 -2.76 -0.21
CA ASN A 6 5.56 -4.10 0.08
C ASN A 6 5.70 -5.02 -1.17
N ASP A 7 5.86 -4.43 -2.35
CA ASP A 7 6.07 -5.12 -3.62
C ASP A 7 7.00 -4.29 -4.49
N GLY A 8 8.21 -4.80 -4.73
CA GLY A 8 9.22 -4.12 -5.53
C GLY A 8 8.77 -3.83 -6.96
N LYS A 9 7.88 -4.65 -7.54
CA LYS A 9 7.41 -4.46 -8.93
C LYS A 9 6.56 -3.19 -9.09
N LYS A 10 6.03 -2.64 -7.99
CA LYS A 10 5.25 -1.40 -7.99
C LYS A 10 6.08 -0.13 -8.06
N TRP A 11 7.41 -0.23 -8.22
CA TRP A 11 8.26 0.95 -8.50
C TRP A 11 7.76 1.77 -9.70
N ARG A 12 7.14 1.10 -10.69
CA ARG A 12 6.59 1.75 -11.89
C ARG A 12 5.49 2.77 -11.58
N LEU A 13 4.65 2.51 -10.58
CA LEU A 13 3.60 3.45 -10.17
C LEU A 13 4.19 4.78 -9.73
N ILE A 14 5.28 4.73 -8.93
CA ILE A 14 5.98 5.94 -8.49
C ILE A 14 6.61 6.65 -9.69
N TYR A 15 7.25 5.92 -10.60
CA TYR A 15 7.86 6.51 -11.80
C TYR A 15 6.83 7.22 -12.69
N GLU A 16 5.73 6.53 -13.01
CA GLU A 16 4.67 7.05 -13.87
C GLU A 16 4.03 8.31 -13.28
N ALA A 17 3.79 8.32 -11.97
CA ALA A 17 3.23 9.46 -11.25
C ALA A 17 4.18 10.66 -11.11
N ASN A 18 5.47 10.49 -11.45
CA ASN A 18 6.50 11.51 -11.33
C ASN A 18 7.34 11.64 -12.61
N ASN A 19 6.75 11.37 -13.78
CA ASN A 19 7.43 11.45 -15.08
C ASN A 19 7.97 12.88 -15.40
N ASP A 20 7.41 13.89 -14.76
CA ASP A 20 7.87 15.27 -14.78
C ASP A 20 9.24 15.41 -14.11
N LYS A 21 9.45 14.71 -12.98
CA LYS A 21 10.67 14.79 -12.14
C LYS A 21 11.70 13.71 -12.43
N ILE A 22 11.27 12.50 -12.79
CA ILE A 22 12.13 11.34 -12.98
C ILE A 22 12.23 11.05 -14.48
N LYS A 23 13.40 11.31 -15.07
CA LYS A 23 13.68 10.99 -16.48
C LYS A 23 14.20 9.56 -16.65
N ASN A 24 15.03 9.11 -15.70
CA ASN A 24 15.52 7.74 -15.63
C ASN A 24 15.06 7.11 -14.31
N PRO A 25 14.27 6.02 -14.32
CA PRO A 25 13.75 5.39 -13.11
C PRO A 25 14.84 4.83 -12.18
N ASN A 26 16.05 4.60 -12.69
CA ASN A 26 17.19 4.13 -11.89
C ASN A 26 17.99 5.28 -11.24
N LEU A 27 17.63 6.56 -11.50
CA LEU A 27 18.33 7.73 -10.98
C LEU A 27 17.37 8.59 -10.14
N ILE A 28 17.46 8.44 -8.83
CA ILE A 28 16.80 9.30 -7.84
C ILE A 28 17.85 9.93 -6.92
N TYR A 29 17.57 11.14 -6.45
CA TYR A 29 18.50 11.92 -5.64
C TYR A 29 17.94 12.13 -4.22
N PRO A 30 18.79 12.13 -3.17
CA PRO A 30 18.36 12.50 -1.83
C PRO A 30 17.67 13.87 -1.80
N GLY A 31 16.55 13.95 -1.07
CA GLY A 31 15.75 15.18 -0.96
C GLY A 31 14.69 15.37 -2.05
N MET A 32 14.61 14.49 -3.05
CA MET A 32 13.50 14.52 -4.00
C MET A 32 12.16 14.26 -3.32
N VAL A 33 11.17 15.09 -3.61
CA VAL A 33 9.77 14.89 -3.19
C VAL A 33 9.02 14.22 -4.33
N LEU A 34 8.56 12.99 -4.10
CA LEU A 34 7.84 12.17 -5.07
C LEU A 34 6.38 12.00 -4.64
N LEU A 35 5.47 12.07 -5.62
CA LEU A 35 4.10 11.64 -5.46
C LEU A 35 4.07 10.12 -5.27
N ILE A 36 3.38 9.65 -4.24
CA ILE A 36 3.14 8.23 -4.00
C ILE A 36 1.67 7.94 -4.34
N PRO A 37 1.39 7.25 -5.45
CA PRO A 37 0.04 6.83 -5.78
C PRO A 37 -0.56 5.91 -4.72
N THR A 38 -1.81 6.16 -4.36
CA THR A 38 -2.62 5.22 -3.59
C THR A 38 -3.04 4.03 -4.44
N VAL A 39 -3.50 2.95 -3.82
CA VAL A 39 -3.99 1.74 -4.51
C VAL A 39 -5.38 1.38 -4.03
N ASP A 40 -6.23 0.90 -4.94
CA ASP A 40 -7.60 0.45 -4.62
C ASP A 40 -7.65 -0.96 -4.02
N TYR A 41 -6.57 -1.72 -4.17
CA TYR A 41 -6.48 -3.07 -3.65
C TYR A 41 -5.07 -3.42 -3.20
N TYR A 42 -5.00 -4.30 -2.20
CA TYR A 42 -3.77 -4.87 -1.69
C TYR A 42 -3.83 -6.40 -1.72
N ILE A 43 -2.72 -7.04 -2.10
CA ILE A 43 -2.58 -8.49 -2.06
C ILE A 43 -1.77 -8.83 -0.80
N VAL A 44 -2.39 -9.56 0.12
CA VAL A 44 -1.77 -9.94 1.39
C VAL A 44 -0.49 -10.74 1.14
N ALA A 45 0.61 -10.32 1.75
CA ALA A 45 1.88 -11.01 1.75
C ALA A 45 2.06 -11.85 3.03
N PRO A 46 2.95 -12.87 3.03
CA PRO A 46 3.29 -13.60 4.25
C PRO A 46 3.76 -12.67 5.38
N GLY A 47 3.15 -12.78 6.55
CA GLY A 47 3.47 -11.97 7.73
C GLY A 47 2.71 -10.65 7.85
N ASP A 48 1.84 -10.32 6.88
CA ASP A 48 0.98 -9.14 6.98
C ASP A 48 -0.10 -9.28 8.05
N TYR A 49 -0.47 -8.15 8.64
CA TYR A 49 -1.63 -7.95 9.50
C TYR A 49 -2.24 -6.59 9.18
N LEU A 50 -3.53 -6.37 9.47
CA LEU A 50 -4.27 -5.18 8.97
C LEU A 50 -3.63 -3.84 9.39
N ASN A 51 -3.11 -3.75 10.61
CA ASN A 51 -2.38 -2.55 11.08
C ASN A 51 -1.14 -2.24 10.23
N LEU A 52 -0.39 -3.28 9.84
CA LEU A 52 0.79 -3.12 8.98
C LEU A 52 0.39 -2.60 7.61
N ILE A 53 -0.62 -3.21 6.98
CA ILE A 53 -1.10 -2.81 5.65
C ILE A 53 -1.59 -1.36 5.68
N ALA A 54 -2.37 -0.98 6.69
CA ALA A 54 -2.87 0.39 6.85
C ALA A 54 -1.74 1.43 7.03
N SER A 55 -0.61 1.03 7.63
CA SER A 55 0.55 1.90 7.87
C SER A 55 1.31 2.30 6.60
N TYR A 56 1.07 1.63 5.47
CA TYR A 56 1.79 1.86 4.24
C TYR A 56 1.46 3.22 3.62
N LEU A 57 2.48 3.87 3.04
CA LEU A 57 2.33 5.20 2.44
C LEU A 57 1.32 5.22 1.30
N SER A 58 1.16 4.12 0.56
CA SER A 58 0.19 4.01 -0.53
C SER A 58 -1.22 3.64 -0.08
N ILE A 59 -1.43 3.46 1.23
CA ILE A 59 -2.71 3.03 1.81
C ILE A 59 -3.27 4.19 2.62
N TYR A 60 -2.94 4.29 3.92
CA TYR A 60 -3.40 5.39 4.77
C TYR A 60 -2.26 6.14 5.44
N SER A 61 -1.03 5.60 5.39
CA SER A 61 0.08 6.07 6.23
C SER A 61 -0.30 6.14 7.73
N ASP A 62 -1.30 5.36 8.15
CA ASP A 62 -1.84 5.35 9.51
C ASP A 62 -2.28 3.93 9.86
N ALA A 63 -1.52 3.29 10.74
CA ALA A 63 -1.83 1.95 11.23
C ALA A 63 -3.19 1.89 11.95
N LYS A 64 -3.67 2.99 12.55
CA LYS A 64 -4.95 3.02 13.27
C LYS A 64 -6.16 2.93 12.33
N SER A 65 -5.96 3.20 11.04
CA SER A 65 -7.00 3.13 10.00
C SER A 65 -7.28 1.71 9.50
N TRP A 66 -6.68 0.68 10.10
CA TRP A 66 -6.90 -0.73 9.76
C TRP A 66 -8.37 -1.16 9.72
N ARG A 67 -9.21 -0.56 10.59
CA ARG A 67 -10.65 -0.86 10.66
C ARG A 67 -11.35 -0.58 9.33
N LYS A 68 -10.92 0.44 8.58
CA LYS A 68 -11.48 0.72 7.25
C LYS A 68 -11.27 -0.45 6.28
N ILE A 69 -10.09 -1.07 6.32
CA ILE A 69 -9.77 -2.26 5.51
C ILE A 69 -10.67 -3.43 5.93
N TYR A 70 -10.81 -3.66 7.23
CA TYR A 70 -11.67 -4.74 7.74
C TYR A 70 -13.12 -4.53 7.31
N GLU A 71 -13.69 -3.35 7.56
CA GLU A 71 -15.08 -3.02 7.23
C GLU A 71 -15.39 -3.22 5.74
N ALA A 72 -14.49 -2.78 4.86
CA ALA A 72 -14.65 -2.94 3.41
C ALA A 72 -14.47 -4.38 2.89
N ASN A 73 -13.99 -5.30 3.72
CA ASN A 73 -13.71 -6.68 3.36
C ASN A 73 -14.32 -7.69 4.34
N LYS A 74 -15.38 -7.31 5.07
CA LYS A 74 -16.09 -8.19 6.02
C LYS A 74 -16.65 -9.47 5.37
N ASP A 75 -16.92 -9.43 4.08
CA ASP A 75 -17.31 -10.58 3.28
C ASP A 75 -16.17 -11.62 3.13
N LYS A 76 -14.91 -11.20 3.26
CA LYS A 76 -13.70 -12.03 3.09
C LYS A 76 -12.96 -12.30 4.40
N ILE A 77 -13.07 -11.40 5.38
CA ILE A 77 -12.36 -11.46 6.65
C ILE A 77 -13.38 -11.75 7.76
N LYS A 78 -13.37 -12.99 8.25
CA LYS A 78 -14.25 -13.41 9.36
C LYS A 78 -13.73 -12.97 10.72
N ASP A 79 -12.42 -13.00 10.88
CA ASP A 79 -11.69 -12.58 12.07
C ASP A 79 -10.65 -11.53 11.63
N PRO A 80 -10.70 -10.29 12.14
CA PRO A 80 -9.78 -9.22 11.75
C PRO A 80 -8.30 -9.54 12.02
N ASP A 81 -8.01 -10.46 12.95
CA ASP A 81 -6.65 -10.90 13.26
C ASP A 81 -6.18 -12.03 12.33
N LEU A 82 -7.05 -12.52 11.43
CA LEU A 82 -6.77 -13.65 10.56
C LEU A 82 -6.94 -13.31 9.08
N ILE A 83 -5.83 -12.93 8.45
CA ILE A 83 -5.69 -12.76 6.99
C ILE A 83 -4.67 -13.75 6.43
N TYR A 84 -4.80 -14.08 5.16
CA TYR A 84 -4.02 -15.12 4.48
C TYR A 84 -3.29 -14.58 3.25
N PRO A 85 -2.07 -15.06 2.94
CA PRO A 85 -1.36 -14.69 1.73
C PRO A 85 -2.21 -14.86 0.46
N ASN A 86 -2.01 -13.96 -0.50
CA ASN A 86 -2.73 -13.86 -1.77
C ASN A 86 -4.20 -13.42 -1.66
N GLN A 87 -4.74 -13.12 -0.47
CA GLN A 87 -6.04 -12.48 -0.36
C GLN A 87 -6.01 -11.08 -0.99
N LYS A 88 -6.99 -10.79 -1.84
CA LYS A 88 -7.20 -9.46 -2.42
C LYS A 88 -8.16 -8.64 -1.56
N LEU A 89 -7.60 -7.68 -0.82
CA LEU A 89 -8.33 -6.75 0.01
C LEU A 89 -8.61 -5.46 -0.76
N VAL A 90 -9.85 -4.99 -0.67
CA VAL A 90 -10.27 -3.65 -1.12
C VAL A 90 -9.71 -2.63 -0.15
N ILE A 91 -9.16 -1.54 -0.69
CA ILE A 91 -8.67 -0.39 0.08
C ILE A 91 -9.63 0.77 -0.22
N PRO A 92 -10.56 1.09 0.69
CA PRO A 92 -11.49 2.19 0.47
C PRO A 92 -10.77 3.54 0.57
N HIS A 93 -11.08 4.42 -0.38
CA HIS A 93 -10.73 5.84 -0.40
C HIS A 93 -12.05 6.61 -0.24
N GLU A 94 -12.34 7.04 0.99
CA GLU A 94 -13.48 7.93 1.28
C GLU A 94 -13.13 9.38 0.97
#